data_AF-A0A2N1Q5G2-F1
#
_entry.id   AF-A0A2N1Q5G2-F1
#
_cell.length_a   1.000
_cell.length_b   1.000
_cell.length_c   1.000
_cell.angle_alpha   90.00
_cell.angle_beta   90.00
_cell.angle_gamma   90.00
#
_symmetry.space_group_name_H-M   'P 1'
#
loop_
_entity.id
_entity.type
_entity.pdbx_description
1 polymer ?
#
loop_
_entity_poly.entity_id
_entity_poly.type
_entity_poly.pdbx_seq_one_letter_code
_entity_poly.pdbx_strand_id
1 'polypeptide(L)'
;MKRNLLGIIFVFVLSIVLMSCASSSSSAVGNMIQTLEDAGYVMEEMDSDSCAYYQTNTLSATYGVTGEVKALYHGYINSSERWVEVVELKTADQANAYAQAIYAEGATGKLVVVEDSTILITFSTDTINLFPVTKG
;
A
#
# COMPACT_ATOMS: atom_id res chain seq x y z
N MET A 1 -1.03 -68.66 -2.87
CA MET A 1 -1.15 -67.46 -2.03
C MET A 1 -1.39 -66.27 -2.95
N LYS A 2 -2.57 -65.64 -2.85
CA LYS A 2 -3.02 -64.56 -3.74
C LYS A 2 -2.41 -63.23 -3.26
N ARG A 3 -1.77 -62.49 -4.16
CA ARG A 3 -1.17 -61.18 -3.90
C ARG A 3 -2.29 -60.15 -3.79
N ASN A 4 -2.49 -59.59 -2.60
CA ASN A 4 -3.36 -58.43 -2.41
C ASN A 4 -2.50 -57.17 -2.55
N LEU A 5 -2.68 -56.50 -3.68
CA LEU A 5 -2.24 -55.14 -3.96
C LEU A 5 -3.46 -54.21 -3.75
N LEU A 6 -3.19 -52.92 -3.48
CA LEU A 6 -4.13 -51.79 -3.37
C LEU A 6 -4.67 -51.56 -1.94
N GLY A 7 -4.62 -50.36 -1.35
CA GLY A 7 -4.26 -49.04 -1.86
C GLY A 7 -4.51 -47.96 -0.81
N ILE A 8 -4.53 -46.71 -1.28
CA ILE A 8 -4.84 -45.43 -0.60
C ILE A 8 -3.59 -44.67 -0.13
N ILE A 9 -3.02 -43.88 -1.05
CA ILE A 9 -2.43 -42.58 -0.73
C ILE A 9 -3.25 -41.56 -1.52
N PHE A 10 -4.14 -40.86 -0.82
CA PHE A 10 -4.88 -39.71 -1.35
C PHE A 10 -4.23 -38.46 -0.75
N VAL A 11 -3.28 -37.89 -1.48
CA VAL A 11 -2.71 -36.58 -1.14
C VAL A 11 -2.88 -35.70 -2.36
N PHE A 12 -3.97 -34.94 -2.33
CA PHE A 12 -4.31 -33.90 -3.30
C PHE A 12 -3.55 -32.63 -2.89
N VAL A 13 -2.30 -32.49 -3.30
CA VAL A 13 -1.60 -31.19 -3.18
C VAL A 13 -2.00 -30.36 -4.40
N LEU A 14 -3.10 -29.63 -4.20
CA LEU A 14 -3.46 -28.47 -5.00
C LEU A 14 -2.51 -27.34 -4.63
N SER A 15 -1.40 -27.21 -5.36
CA SER A 15 -0.58 -25.99 -5.32
C SER A 15 -0.68 -25.34 -6.70
N ILE A 16 -1.70 -24.50 -6.81
CA ILE A 16 -1.92 -23.58 -7.91
C ILE A 16 -0.70 -22.64 -8.00
N VAL A 17 -0.07 -22.69 -9.17
CA VAL A 17 0.65 -21.64 -9.89
C VAL A 17 0.67 -20.26 -9.20
N LEU A 18 1.85 -19.84 -8.73
CA LEU A 18 2.22 -18.41 -8.68
C LEU A 18 3.24 -18.16 -9.80
N MET A 19 2.71 -18.12 -11.02
CA MET A 19 3.35 -17.48 -12.16
C MET A 19 2.95 -16.00 -12.09
N SER A 20 3.68 -15.23 -11.30
CA SER A 20 3.75 -13.77 -11.41
C SER A 20 5.22 -13.38 -11.55
N CYS A 21 5.79 -13.75 -12.70
CA CYS A 21 6.95 -13.04 -13.23
C CYS A 21 6.43 -11.69 -13.74
N ALA A 22 6.24 -10.74 -12.84
CA ALA A 22 5.98 -9.35 -13.18
C ALA A 22 7.33 -8.62 -13.17
N SER A 23 7.86 -8.45 -14.38
CA SER A 23 8.95 -7.54 -14.76
C SER A 23 9.20 -6.39 -13.77
N SER A 24 10.22 -6.53 -12.91
CA SER A 24 10.66 -5.50 -11.96
C SER A 24 11.30 -4.29 -12.67
N SER A 25 10.47 -3.45 -13.28
CA SER A 25 10.61 -2.01 -13.01
C SER A 25 9.70 -1.77 -11.83
N SER A 26 10.24 -1.84 -10.62
CA SER A 26 9.47 -1.58 -9.41
C SER A 26 8.93 -0.14 -9.45
N SER A 27 7.61 0.03 -9.53
CA SER A 27 7.00 1.35 -9.34
C SER A 27 7.24 1.83 -7.90
N ALA A 28 7.23 3.14 -7.67
CA ALA A 28 7.38 3.72 -6.33
C ALA A 28 6.38 3.10 -5.33
N VAL A 29 5.11 2.94 -5.75
CA VAL A 29 4.09 2.26 -4.95
C VAL A 29 4.47 0.82 -4.63
N GLY A 30 4.98 0.04 -5.60
CA GLY A 30 5.37 -1.35 -5.38
C GLY A 30 6.51 -1.49 -4.35
N ASN A 31 7.52 -0.61 -4.43
CA ASN A 31 8.62 -0.58 -3.45
C ASN A 31 8.13 -0.21 -2.04
N MET A 32 7.22 0.76 -1.96
CA MET A 32 6.66 1.22 -0.70
C MET A 32 5.80 0.14 -0.03
N ILE A 33 4.94 -0.53 -0.80
CA ILE A 33 4.14 -1.66 -0.32
C ILE A 33 5.07 -2.79 0.17
N GLN A 34 6.07 -3.17 -0.62
CA GLN A 34 7.01 -4.24 -0.22
C GLN A 34 7.73 -3.90 1.10
N THR A 35 8.18 -2.65 1.27
CA THR A 35 8.84 -2.20 2.51
C THR A 35 7.91 -2.30 3.72
N LEU A 36 6.62 -2.01 3.54
CA LEU A 36 5.61 -2.15 4.59
C LEU A 36 5.32 -3.62 4.93
N GLU A 37 5.16 -4.46 3.91
CA GLU A 37 4.93 -5.90 4.09
C GLU A 37 6.11 -6.58 4.80
N ASP A 38 7.34 -6.21 4.43
CA ASP A 38 8.57 -6.69 5.10
C ASP A 38 8.62 -6.27 6.58
N ALA A 39 8.03 -5.13 6.93
CA ALA A 39 7.88 -4.65 8.30
C ALA A 39 6.67 -5.27 9.04
N GLY A 40 5.91 -6.14 8.39
CA GLY A 40 4.81 -6.92 8.95
C GLY A 40 3.42 -6.32 8.76
N TYR A 41 3.27 -5.29 7.93
CA TYR A 41 1.95 -4.79 7.54
C TYR A 41 1.23 -5.81 6.67
N VAL A 42 -0.08 -5.98 6.92
CA VAL A 42 -0.99 -6.60 5.95
C VAL A 42 -1.58 -5.46 5.13
N MET A 43 -1.22 -5.41 3.85
CA MET A 43 -1.67 -4.39 2.91
C MET A 43 -2.89 -4.88 2.12
N GLU A 44 -3.90 -4.02 1.98
CA GLU A 44 -5.10 -4.27 1.20
C GLU A 44 -5.28 -3.15 0.17
N GLU A 45 -5.39 -3.52 -1.10
CA GLU A 45 -5.75 -2.59 -2.17
C GLU A 45 -7.25 -2.33 -2.16
N MET A 46 -7.62 -1.06 -2.19
CA MET A 46 -9.00 -0.62 -2.23
C MET A 46 -9.56 -0.71 -3.64
N ASP A 47 -10.86 -1.02 -3.75
CA ASP A 47 -11.53 -1.08 -5.04
C ASP A 47 -11.66 0.30 -5.72
N SER A 48 -12.07 0.28 -6.99
CA SER A 48 -12.20 1.48 -7.81
C SER A 48 -13.23 2.48 -7.25
N ASP A 49 -14.29 1.99 -6.61
CA ASP A 49 -15.33 2.83 -6.04
C ASP A 49 -14.80 3.58 -4.81
N SER A 50 -14.01 2.90 -3.98
CA SER A 50 -13.30 3.47 -2.84
C SER A 50 -12.27 4.51 -3.29
N CYS A 51 -11.52 4.24 -4.36
CA CYS A 51 -10.60 5.21 -4.95
C CYS A 51 -11.32 6.48 -5.44
N ALA A 52 -12.44 6.32 -6.16
CA ALA A 52 -13.24 7.44 -6.64
C ALA A 52 -13.87 8.26 -5.50
N TYR A 53 -14.33 7.57 -4.46
CA TYR A 53 -14.83 8.19 -3.23
C TYR A 53 -13.72 9.02 -2.56
N TYR A 54 -12.53 8.44 -2.38
CA TYR A 54 -11.38 9.10 -1.76
C TYR A 54 -10.96 10.34 -2.54
N GLN A 55 -10.86 10.24 -3.87
CA GLN A 55 -10.53 11.37 -4.74
C GLN A 55 -11.51 12.54 -4.55
N THR A 56 -12.81 12.24 -4.45
CA THR A 56 -13.85 13.26 -4.33
C THR A 56 -13.90 13.88 -2.94
N ASN A 57 -13.92 13.06 -1.90
CA ASN A 57 -14.22 13.51 -0.53
C ASN A 57 -12.97 13.88 0.26
N THR A 58 -11.86 13.18 0.03
CA THR A 58 -10.60 13.44 0.72
C THR A 58 -9.76 14.41 -0.11
N LEU A 59 -9.24 13.96 -1.25
CA LEU A 59 -8.27 14.73 -2.04
C LEU A 59 -8.84 16.09 -2.48
N SER A 60 -10.05 16.10 -3.06
CA SER A 60 -10.67 17.32 -3.58
C SER A 60 -11.40 18.12 -2.50
N ALA A 61 -12.36 17.51 -1.78
CA ALA A 61 -13.21 18.27 -0.87
C ALA A 61 -12.52 18.65 0.46
N THR A 62 -11.64 17.81 1.00
CA THR A 62 -10.94 18.09 2.26
C THR A 62 -9.69 18.93 2.02
N TYR A 63 -8.85 18.53 1.05
CA TYR A 63 -7.54 19.16 0.83
C TYR A 63 -7.49 20.15 -0.34
N GLY A 64 -8.56 20.27 -1.13
CA GLY A 64 -8.59 21.19 -2.27
C GLY A 64 -7.63 20.79 -3.40
N VAL A 65 -7.16 19.54 -3.43
CA VAL A 65 -6.19 19.04 -4.41
C VAL A 65 -6.94 18.40 -5.57
N THR A 66 -6.70 18.90 -6.78
CA THR A 66 -7.22 18.28 -8.00
C THR A 66 -6.25 17.23 -8.50
N GLY A 67 -6.70 15.98 -8.58
CA GLY A 67 -5.88 14.88 -9.05
C GLY A 67 -6.67 13.63 -9.38
N GLU A 68 -5.98 12.64 -9.92
CA GLU A 68 -6.53 11.32 -10.18
C GLU A 68 -5.84 10.31 -9.25
N VAL A 69 -6.63 9.61 -8.43
CA VAL A 69 -6.15 8.52 -7.57
C VAL A 69 -6.07 7.25 -8.42
N LYS A 70 -4.87 6.72 -8.61
CA LYS A 70 -4.59 5.51 -9.40
C LYS A 70 -4.79 4.25 -8.59
N ALA A 71 -4.33 4.27 -7.35
CA ALA A 71 -4.47 3.19 -6.41
C ALA A 71 -4.49 3.75 -4.99
N LEU A 72 -5.19 3.04 -4.10
CA LEU A 72 -5.28 3.34 -2.68
C LEU A 72 -5.09 2.03 -1.93
N TYR A 73 -4.22 2.05 -0.93
CA TYR A 73 -3.96 0.89 -0.08
C TYR A 73 -4.10 1.28 1.38
N HIS A 74 -4.68 0.40 2.16
CA HIS A 74 -4.69 0.49 3.62
C HIS A 74 -3.88 -0.67 4.20
N GLY A 75 -3.05 -0.35 5.19
CA GLY A 75 -2.18 -1.33 5.83
C GLY A 75 -2.35 -1.31 7.34
N TYR A 76 -2.33 -2.49 7.95
CA TYR A 76 -2.47 -2.62 9.40
C TYR A 76 -1.51 -3.64 10.01
N ILE A 77 -1.04 -3.36 11.22
CA ILE A 77 -0.37 -4.31 12.11
C ILE A 77 -1.21 -4.47 13.37
N ASN A 78 -1.99 -5.56 13.44
CA ASN A 78 -2.93 -5.82 14.54
C ASN A 78 -2.28 -5.88 15.92
N SER A 79 -1.06 -6.42 16.03
CA SER A 79 -0.38 -6.57 17.34
C SER A 79 0.05 -5.25 17.98
N SER A 80 0.16 -4.18 17.19
CA SER A 80 0.66 -2.87 17.62
C SER A 80 -0.30 -1.72 17.33
N GLU A 81 -1.50 -2.04 16.81
CA GLU A 81 -2.52 -1.08 16.38
C GLU A 81 -1.97 0.06 15.47
N ARG A 82 -0.98 -0.28 14.64
CA ARG A 82 -0.39 0.65 13.68
C ARG A 82 -1.10 0.54 12.35
N TRP A 83 -1.35 1.68 11.72
CA TRP A 83 -1.97 1.76 10.40
C TRP A 83 -1.18 2.66 9.45
N VAL A 84 -1.38 2.43 8.15
CA VAL A 84 -0.85 3.23 7.05
C VAL A 84 -1.90 3.37 5.97
N GLU A 85 -1.84 4.49 5.27
CA GLU A 85 -2.55 4.71 4.02
C GLU A 85 -1.53 5.05 2.95
N VAL A 86 -1.56 4.33 1.83
CA VAL A 86 -0.69 4.59 0.68
C VAL A 86 -1.57 4.99 -0.51
N VAL A 87 -1.27 6.13 -1.09
CA VAL A 87 -2.05 6.71 -2.20
C VAL A 87 -1.12 6.91 -3.39
N GLU A 88 -1.40 6.23 -4.50
CA GLU A 88 -0.76 6.51 -5.78
C GLU A 88 -1.62 7.53 -6.55
N LEU A 89 -1.04 8.69 -6.84
CA LEU A 89 -1.63 9.70 -7.71
C LEU A 89 -1.07 9.58 -9.12
N LYS A 90 -1.69 10.29 -10.07
CA LYS A 90 -1.26 10.25 -11.47
C LYS A 90 0.12 10.85 -11.71
N THR A 91 0.52 11.85 -10.93
CA THR A 91 1.80 12.56 -11.11
C THR A 91 2.46 12.91 -9.79
N ALA A 92 3.78 13.09 -9.82
CA ALA A 92 4.54 13.54 -8.65
C ALA A 92 4.12 14.94 -8.16
N ASP A 93 3.75 15.85 -9.06
CA ASP A 93 3.26 17.18 -8.67
C ASP A 93 1.97 17.09 -7.85
N GLN A 94 1.06 16.17 -8.19
CA GLN A 94 -0.14 15.93 -7.41
C GLN A 94 0.19 15.35 -6.03
N ALA A 95 1.18 14.45 -5.96
CA ALA A 95 1.63 13.87 -4.69
C ALA A 95 2.24 14.93 -3.76
N ASN A 96 3.09 15.79 -4.31
CA ASN A 96 3.67 16.90 -3.57
C ASN A 96 2.62 17.91 -3.12
N ALA A 97 1.65 18.27 -3.98
CA ALA A 97 0.55 19.16 -3.62
C ALA A 97 -0.29 18.57 -2.48
N TYR A 98 -0.58 17.26 -2.52
CA TYR A 98 -1.34 16.61 -1.46
C TYR A 98 -0.58 16.56 -0.13
N ALA A 99 0.71 16.19 -0.15
CA ALA A 99 1.54 16.23 1.06
C ALA A 99 1.61 17.65 1.67
N GLN A 100 1.78 18.68 0.85
CA GLN A 100 1.76 20.08 1.31
C GLN A 100 0.43 20.47 1.93
N ALA A 101 -0.70 20.04 1.34
CA ALA A 101 -2.02 20.31 1.88
C ALA A 101 -2.23 19.65 3.25
N ILE A 102 -1.76 18.41 3.44
CA ILE A 102 -1.78 17.72 4.75
C ILE A 102 -0.97 18.50 5.79
N TYR A 103 0.24 18.97 5.43
CA TYR A 103 1.06 19.78 6.32
C TYR A 103 0.41 21.14 6.64
N ALA A 104 -0.23 21.77 5.65
CA ALA A 104 -0.86 23.08 5.80
C ALA A 104 -2.14 23.06 6.64
N GLU A 105 -2.92 21.97 6.59
CA GLU A 105 -4.09 21.77 7.46
C GLU A 105 -3.70 21.71 8.95
N GLY A 106 -2.40 21.56 9.25
CA GLY A 106 -1.92 21.38 10.62
C GLY A 106 -2.38 20.07 11.22
N ALA A 107 -2.66 19.06 10.37
CA ALA A 107 -3.14 17.74 10.74
C ALA A 107 -2.19 17.11 11.78
N THR A 108 -2.52 17.33 13.05
CA THR A 108 -1.55 17.19 14.13
C THR A 108 -1.26 15.71 14.32
N GLY A 109 -0.01 15.32 14.07
CA GLY A 109 0.45 13.94 14.23
C GLY A 109 0.50 13.09 12.96
N LYS A 110 -0.01 13.57 11.81
CA LYS A 110 0.20 12.87 10.54
C LYS A 110 1.66 13.02 10.09
N LEU A 111 2.26 11.89 9.75
CA LEU A 111 3.60 11.77 9.16
C LEU A 111 3.42 11.33 7.71
N VAL A 112 4.13 12.00 6.80
CA VAL A 112 3.96 11.82 5.36
C VAL A 112 5.30 11.52 4.68
N VAL A 113 5.34 10.46 3.86
CA VAL A 113 6.44 10.20 2.90
C VAL A 113 5.90 10.44 1.50
N VAL A 114 6.70 11.06 0.64
CA VAL A 114 6.40 11.19 -0.79
C VAL A 114 7.54 10.55 -1.58
N GLU A 115 7.20 9.64 -2.49
CA GLU A 115 8.12 9.03 -3.44
C GLU A 115 7.45 9.03 -4.82
N ASP A 116 8.02 9.77 -5.77
CA ASP A 116 7.42 10.05 -7.08
C ASP A 116 5.95 10.48 -6.96
N SER A 117 5.02 9.69 -7.52
CA SER A 117 3.59 9.94 -7.50
C SER A 117 2.86 9.25 -6.35
N THR A 118 3.59 8.66 -5.40
CA THR A 118 3.04 7.90 -4.27
C THR A 118 3.24 8.64 -2.96
N ILE A 119 2.23 8.59 -2.10
CA ILE A 119 2.25 9.15 -0.76
C ILE A 119 1.96 8.05 0.25
N LEU A 120 2.74 8.02 1.34
CA LEU A 120 2.41 7.29 2.56
C LEU A 120 1.94 8.26 3.63
N ILE A 121 0.85 7.94 4.30
CA ILE A 121 0.30 8.67 5.44
C ILE A 121 0.23 7.72 6.63
N THR A 122 0.76 8.13 7.77
CA THR A 122 0.70 7.36 9.02
C THR A 122 0.76 8.28 10.24
N PHE A 123 0.56 7.73 11.43
CA PHE A 123 0.82 8.41 12.71
C PHE A 123 2.01 7.77 13.45
N SER A 124 2.60 6.71 12.90
CA SER A 124 3.64 5.91 13.55
C SER A 124 5.03 6.37 13.12
N THR A 125 5.84 6.82 14.09
CA THR A 125 7.25 7.15 13.86
C THR A 125 8.06 5.91 13.47
N ASP A 126 7.74 4.74 14.02
CA ASP A 126 8.41 3.49 13.62
C ASP A 126 8.23 3.18 12.14
N THR A 127 7.06 3.53 11.60
CA THR A 127 6.72 3.31 10.19
C THR A 127 7.44 4.31 9.30
N ILE A 128 7.46 5.59 9.68
CA ILE A 128 8.17 6.60 8.88
C ILE A 128 9.67 6.30 8.82
N ASN A 129 10.23 5.74 9.90
CA ASN A 129 11.65 5.37 9.97
C ASN A 129 12.04 4.22 9.02
N LEU A 130 11.06 3.49 8.47
CA LEU A 130 11.33 2.49 7.41
C LEU A 130 11.76 3.15 6.09
N PHE A 131 11.35 4.40 5.89
CA PHE A 131 11.61 5.17 4.68
C PHE A 131 12.66 6.23 5.02
N PRO A 132 13.95 5.97 4.77
CA PRO A 132 15.00 6.93 5.07
C PRO A 132 14.68 8.24 4.35
N VAL A 133 14.66 9.35 5.10
CA VAL A 133 14.43 10.68 4.55
C VAL A 133 15.54 10.96 3.53
N THR A 134 15.25 10.81 2.24
CA THR A 134 16.10 11.33 1.18
C THR A 134 16.00 12.84 1.28
N LYS A 135 16.88 13.44 2.09
CA LYS A 135 17.12 14.87 2.06
C LYS A 135 17.64 15.19 0.65
N GLY A 136 16.76 15.73 -0.20
CA GLY A 136 17.17 16.46 -1.39
C GLY A 136 18.00 17.67 -1.02
#